data_AF-A0A6C0DGR0-F1
#
_entry.id   AF-A0A6C0DGR0-F1
#
_cell.length_a   1.000
_cell.length_b   1.000
_cell.length_c   1.000
_cell.angle_alpha   90.00
_cell.angle_beta   90.00
_cell.angle_gamma   90.00
#
_symmetry.space_group_name_H-M   'P 1'
#
loop_
_entity.id
_entity.type
_entity.pdbx_description
1 polymer ?
#
loop_
_entity_poly.entity_id
_entity_poly.type
_entity_poly.pdbx_seq_one_letter_code
_entity_poly.pdbx_strand_id
1 'polypeptide(L)'
;MGERGTRKTKGVRYLIHDNGDRPFQVVVGNKTVSIYKGLKNEDGGYDNYDELVKKLIAHRIYPGLNPSEKGNTVLVHLGNHKYVYIGGEIYEFRIDDDVEAYYSAIGGNDVPYPILLGSKYVYLMLDRKYISRDLFPSRIGADAYEYYYGLKDLKTGEKTGHIRKLKGSKKMKGVKILRKRFS
;
A
#
# COMPACT_ATOMS: atom_id res chain seq x y z
N MET A 1 -14.96 -40.64 4.84
CA MET A 1 -14.12 -39.59 4.22
C MET A 1 -14.81 -38.26 4.46
N GLY A 2 -14.32 -37.45 5.41
CA GLY A 2 -14.90 -36.14 5.69
C GLY A 2 -14.30 -35.10 4.77
N GLU A 3 -15.12 -34.48 3.92
CA GLU A 3 -14.76 -33.30 3.15
C GLU A 3 -14.27 -32.20 4.10
N ARG A 4 -13.01 -31.78 3.96
CA ARG A 4 -12.51 -30.57 4.60
C ARG A 4 -13.13 -29.38 3.87
N GLY A 5 -14.34 -29.00 4.27
CA GLY A 5 -14.93 -27.73 3.86
C GLY A 5 -14.05 -26.60 4.37
N THR A 6 -13.22 -26.01 3.50
CA THR A 6 -12.53 -24.76 3.79
C THR A 6 -13.61 -23.71 4.02
N ARG A 7 -13.80 -23.29 5.28
CA ARG A 7 -14.70 -22.19 5.63
C ARG A 7 -14.27 -20.97 4.82
N LYS A 8 -14.99 -20.66 3.73
CA LYS A 8 -14.80 -19.42 2.98
C LYS A 8 -14.99 -18.27 3.98
N THR A 9 -13.90 -17.60 4.33
CA THR A 9 -13.92 -16.46 5.24
C THR A 9 -14.87 -15.40 4.64
N LYS A 10 -15.95 -15.07 5.36
CA LYS A 10 -16.89 -14.00 4.96
C LYS A 10 -16.17 -12.65 5.07
N GLY A 11 -16.21 -11.85 4.01
CA GLY A 11 -15.59 -10.52 3.98
C GLY A 11 -15.36 -10.00 2.56
N VAL A 12 -14.99 -8.72 2.46
CA VAL A 12 -14.53 -8.10 1.21
C VAL A 12 -13.11 -8.60 0.91
N ARG A 13 -12.84 -8.93 -0.35
CA ARG A 13 -11.55 -9.47 -0.80
C ARG A 13 -10.83 -8.46 -1.66
N TYR A 14 -9.54 -8.30 -1.41
CA TYR A 14 -8.63 -7.50 -2.22
C TYR A 14 -7.47 -8.37 -2.67
N LEU A 15 -7.22 -8.41 -3.97
CA LEU A 15 -6.03 -9.02 -4.54
C LEU A 15 -4.95 -7.93 -4.64
N ILE A 16 -3.86 -8.13 -3.91
CA ILE A 16 -2.80 -7.13 -3.80
C ILE A 16 -1.97 -7.18 -5.08
N HIS A 17 -1.92 -6.06 -5.78
CA HIS A 17 -1.24 -5.91 -7.05
C HIS A 17 0.26 -5.69 -6.84
N ASP A 18 1.10 -6.36 -7.64
CA ASP A 18 2.53 -6.10 -7.65
C ASP A 18 3.21 -6.44 -9.00
N ASN A 19 3.26 -5.49 -9.94
CA ASN A 19 3.97 -5.63 -11.22
C ASN A 19 3.52 -6.88 -12.00
N GLY A 20 2.23 -6.96 -12.34
CA GLY A 20 1.61 -8.12 -12.99
C GLY A 20 1.20 -9.25 -12.04
N ASP A 21 1.83 -9.37 -10.87
CA ASP A 21 1.55 -10.46 -9.92
C ASP A 21 0.41 -10.11 -8.94
N ARG A 22 -0.08 -11.15 -8.24
CA ARG A 22 -1.01 -11.04 -7.09
C ARG A 22 -0.50 -11.80 -5.86
N PRO A 23 0.64 -11.39 -5.26
CA PRO A 23 1.33 -12.17 -4.23
C PRO A 23 0.54 -12.34 -2.93
N PHE A 24 -0.48 -11.50 -2.68
CA PHE A 24 -1.29 -11.59 -1.47
C PHE A 24 -2.78 -11.40 -1.76
N GLN A 25 -3.61 -12.06 -0.96
CA GLN A 25 -5.04 -11.77 -0.84
C GLN A 25 -5.32 -11.24 0.56
N VAL A 26 -6.03 -10.13 0.64
CA VAL A 26 -6.51 -9.57 1.90
C VAL A 26 -8.02 -9.79 2.01
N VAL A 27 -8.46 -10.40 3.11
CA VAL A 27 -9.88 -10.58 3.43
C VAL A 27 -10.23 -9.70 4.63
N VAL A 28 -11.13 -8.75 4.39
CA VAL A 28 -11.63 -7.80 5.38
C VAL A 28 -13.01 -8.25 5.84
N GLY A 29 -13.08 -8.75 7.08
CA GLY A 29 -14.34 -8.94 7.82
C GLY A 29 -14.76 -7.64 8.50
N ASN A 30 -15.48 -7.73 9.62
CA ASN A 30 -15.93 -6.55 10.37
C ASN A 30 -14.75 -5.68 10.88
N LYS A 31 -13.99 -6.19 11.86
CA LYS A 31 -12.76 -5.54 12.35
C LYS A 31 -11.51 -6.39 12.11
N THR A 32 -11.66 -7.50 11.41
CA THR A 32 -10.58 -8.47 11.21
C THR A 32 -10.06 -8.36 9.79
N VAL A 33 -8.74 -8.23 9.66
CA VAL A 33 -8.03 -8.29 8.39
C VAL A 33 -7.17 -9.53 8.39
N SER A 34 -7.46 -10.47 7.50
CA SER A 34 -6.65 -11.66 7.28
C SER A 34 -5.87 -11.51 5.99
N ILE A 35 -4.57 -11.76 6.04
CA ILE A 35 -3.67 -11.65 4.90
C ILE A 35 -3.19 -13.06 4.56
N TYR A 36 -3.38 -13.44 3.30
CA TYR A 36 -3.01 -14.75 2.78
C TYR A 36 -1.94 -14.61 1.71
N LYS A 37 -0.98 -15.53 1.68
CA LYS A 37 0.04 -15.63 0.63
C LYS A 37 -0.57 -16.31 -0.58
N GLY A 38 -0.32 -15.75 -1.76
CA GLY A 38 -0.65 -16.37 -3.02
C GLY A 38 0.39 -17.41 -3.39
N LEU A 39 -0.07 -18.57 -3.85
CA LEU A 39 0.78 -19.61 -4.44
C LEU A 39 0.68 -19.51 -5.95
N LYS A 40 1.84 -19.54 -6.63
CA LYS A 40 1.86 -19.56 -8.08
C LYS A 40 1.46 -20.96 -8.58
N ASN A 41 0.60 -21.01 -9.59
CA ASN A 41 0.30 -22.22 -10.33
C ASN A 41 1.37 -22.49 -11.41
N GLU A 42 1.23 -23.59 -12.16
CA GLU A 42 2.19 -23.99 -13.20
C GLU A 42 2.35 -22.93 -14.30
N ASP A 43 1.29 -22.17 -14.57
CA ASP A 43 1.26 -21.07 -15.55
C ASP A 43 1.83 -19.74 -14.99
N GLY A 44 2.29 -19.75 -13.73
CA GLY A 44 2.85 -18.58 -13.06
C GLY A 44 1.82 -17.56 -12.54
N GLY A 45 0.52 -17.85 -12.70
CA GLY A 45 -0.59 -17.09 -12.16
C GLY A 45 -0.90 -17.44 -10.70
N TYR A 46 -1.87 -16.75 -10.09
CA TYR A 46 -2.28 -16.97 -8.70
C TYR A 46 -3.76 -17.37 -8.63
N ASP A 47 -4.03 -18.59 -8.17
CA ASP A 47 -5.39 -19.11 -7.98
C ASP A 47 -5.63 -19.67 -6.56
N ASN A 48 -4.57 -19.85 -5.76
CA ASN A 48 -4.64 -20.35 -4.39
C ASN A 48 -4.08 -19.33 -3.36
N TYR A 49 -4.86 -19.10 -2.29
CA TYR A 49 -4.54 -18.22 -1.17
C TYR A 49 -4.88 -18.85 0.21
N ASP A 50 -4.42 -20.07 0.45
CA ASP A 50 -4.75 -20.81 1.68
C ASP A 50 -3.77 -20.56 2.85
N GLU A 51 -2.55 -20.06 2.59
CA GLU A 51 -1.54 -19.81 3.63
C GLU A 51 -1.79 -18.46 4.33
N LEU A 52 -2.27 -18.49 5.57
CA LEU A 52 -2.43 -17.28 6.40
C LEU A 52 -1.05 -16.72 6.81
N VAL A 53 -0.74 -15.52 6.33
CA VAL A 53 0.47 -14.77 6.72
C VAL A 53 0.26 -14.07 8.06
N LYS A 54 -0.86 -13.36 8.21
CA LYS A 54 -1.15 -12.61 9.43
C LYS A 54 -2.64 -12.32 9.57
N LYS A 55 -3.10 -12.23 10.82
CA LYS A 55 -4.42 -11.75 11.19
C LYS A 55 -4.27 -10.51 12.05
N LEU A 56 -5.02 -9.46 11.72
CA LEU A 56 -4.96 -8.16 12.37
C LEU A 56 -6.36 -7.76 12.85
N ILE A 57 -6.41 -6.98 13.93
CA ILE A 57 -7.62 -6.26 14.35
C ILE A 57 -7.45 -4.81 13.91
N ALA A 58 -8.29 -4.38 12.99
CA ALA A 58 -8.26 -3.04 12.42
C ALA A 58 -9.15 -2.10 13.22
N HIS A 59 -8.61 -0.92 13.51
CA HIS A 59 -9.39 0.23 13.91
C HIS A 59 -9.99 0.94 12.68
N ARG A 60 -9.19 1.09 11.61
CA ARG A 60 -9.64 1.58 10.30
C ARG A 60 -8.89 0.87 9.17
N ILE A 61 -9.48 0.83 7.99
CA ILE A 61 -8.93 0.19 6.79
C ILE A 61 -9.04 1.17 5.63
N TYR A 62 -7.95 1.34 4.92
CA TYR A 62 -7.86 2.19 3.74
C TYR A 62 -7.46 1.33 2.55
N PRO A 63 -8.42 0.87 1.73
CA PRO A 63 -8.09 0.25 0.45
C PRO A 63 -7.52 1.32 -0.48
N GLY A 64 -6.41 1.01 -1.15
CA GLY A 64 -5.76 1.91 -2.09
C GLY A 64 -6.72 2.36 -3.17
N LEU A 65 -6.83 3.67 -3.35
CA LEU A 65 -7.68 4.28 -4.37
C LEU A 65 -6.92 4.36 -5.69
N ASN A 66 -7.38 3.63 -6.70
CA ASN A 66 -6.99 3.72 -8.10
C ASN A 66 -8.27 4.03 -8.92
N PRO A 67 -8.23 4.79 -10.04
CA PRO A 67 -9.45 5.14 -10.78
C PRO A 67 -10.28 3.94 -11.24
N SER A 68 -9.62 2.83 -11.60
CA SER A 68 -10.28 1.64 -12.15
C SER A 68 -10.61 0.56 -11.11
N GLU A 69 -9.97 0.58 -9.94
CA GLU A 69 -10.12 -0.48 -8.93
C GLU A 69 -9.79 0.02 -7.50
N LYS A 70 -10.33 -0.65 -6.49
CA LYS A 70 -10.00 -0.38 -5.09
C LYS A 70 -9.25 -1.56 -4.48
N GLY A 71 -8.24 -1.25 -3.67
CA GLY A 71 -7.56 -2.25 -2.85
C GLY A 71 -6.46 -3.02 -3.57
N ASN A 72 -5.89 -2.45 -4.65
CA ASN A 72 -4.65 -2.96 -5.23
C ASN A 72 -3.49 -2.93 -4.23
N THR A 73 -3.56 -2.05 -3.23
CA THR A 73 -2.85 -2.16 -1.95
C THR A 73 -3.81 -1.86 -0.79
N VAL A 74 -3.43 -2.22 0.44
CA VAL A 74 -4.26 -1.95 1.63
C VAL A 74 -3.40 -1.39 2.76
N LEU A 75 -3.88 -0.32 3.39
CA LEU A 75 -3.33 0.22 4.62
C LEU A 75 -4.28 -0.06 5.78
N VAL A 76 -3.77 -0.62 6.86
CA VAL A 76 -4.55 -0.96 8.07
C VAL A 76 -4.07 -0.11 9.24
N HIS A 77 -4.97 0.65 9.85
CA HIS A 77 -4.71 1.35 11.11
C HIS A 77 -5.07 0.43 12.28
N LEU A 78 -4.09 0.14 13.13
CA LEU A 78 -4.26 -0.74 14.30
C LEU A 78 -4.64 0.03 15.58
N GLY A 79 -4.68 1.36 15.54
CA GLY A 79 -4.76 2.23 16.72
C GLY A 79 -3.39 2.72 17.19
N ASN A 80 -3.36 3.69 18.12
CA ASN A 80 -2.16 4.22 18.77
C ASN A 80 -1.02 4.54 17.78
N HIS A 81 -1.35 5.26 16.70
CA HIS A 81 -0.42 5.71 15.66
C HIS A 81 0.23 4.57 14.86
N LYS A 82 -0.25 3.33 14.98
CA LYS A 82 0.38 2.13 14.38
C LYS A 82 -0.37 1.65 13.15
N TYR A 83 0.37 1.40 12.09
CA TYR A 83 -0.17 1.03 10.79
C TYR A 83 0.54 -0.19 10.21
N VAL A 84 -0.16 -0.94 9.37
CA VAL A 84 0.39 -2.00 8.53
C VAL A 84 0.10 -1.65 7.07
N TYR A 85 1.14 -1.51 6.27
CA TYR A 85 1.02 -1.45 4.81
C TYR A 85 1.06 -2.87 4.24
N ILE A 86 0.20 -3.13 3.27
CA ILE A 86 0.08 -4.41 2.55
C ILE A 86 0.14 -4.10 1.04
N GLY A 87 1.29 -4.36 0.42
CA GLY A 87 1.54 -4.25 -1.01
C GLY A 87 2.52 -5.35 -1.46
N GLY A 88 3.45 -5.02 -2.36
CA GLY A 88 4.57 -5.93 -2.72
C GLY A 88 5.47 -6.33 -1.54
N GLU A 89 5.41 -5.58 -0.44
CA GLU A 89 5.89 -6.01 0.88
C GLU A 89 4.82 -5.71 1.94
N ILE A 90 4.90 -6.40 3.07
CA ILE A 90 4.05 -6.16 4.25
C ILE A 90 4.94 -5.65 5.37
N TYR A 91 4.65 -4.47 5.92
CA TYR A 91 5.41 -3.92 7.03
C TYR A 91 4.56 -3.08 7.98
N GLU A 92 4.97 -3.05 9.24
CA GLU A 92 4.43 -2.15 10.27
C GLU A 92 5.21 -0.83 10.27
N PHE A 93 4.56 0.27 10.61
CA PHE A 93 5.19 1.56 10.86
C PHE A 93 4.33 2.42 11.79
N ARG A 94 4.86 3.58 12.19
CA ARG A 94 4.16 4.56 13.02
C ARG A 94 4.09 5.92 12.35
N ILE A 95 2.94 6.60 12.47
CA ILE A 95 2.77 7.98 12.04
C ILE A 95 2.15 8.83 13.16
N ASP A 96 2.72 10.01 13.35
CA ASP A 96 2.20 11.03 14.26
C ASP A 96 1.61 12.16 13.43
N ASP A 97 0.55 11.80 12.70
CA ASP A 97 -0.14 12.63 11.72
C ASP A 97 -1.57 12.10 11.53
N ASP A 98 -2.48 13.01 11.16
CA ASP A 98 -3.86 12.69 10.87
C ASP A 98 -4.02 12.30 9.41
N VAL A 99 -4.67 11.16 9.16
CA VAL A 99 -4.84 10.62 7.82
C VAL A 99 -5.99 11.33 7.10
N GLU A 100 -5.69 11.92 5.94
CA GLU A 100 -6.68 12.57 5.08
C GLU A 100 -7.11 11.66 3.92
N ALA A 101 -6.14 11.02 3.25
CA ALA A 101 -6.42 10.18 2.08
C ALA A 101 -5.36 9.08 1.88
N TYR A 102 -5.75 8.01 1.18
CA TYR A 102 -4.84 6.93 0.78
C TYR A 102 -5.05 6.59 -0.69
N TYR A 103 -4.05 6.89 -1.50
CA TYR A 103 -4.04 6.62 -2.94
C TYR A 103 -3.13 5.45 -3.25
N SER A 104 -3.37 4.80 -4.39
CA SER A 104 -2.50 3.74 -4.91
C SER A 104 -2.67 3.63 -6.42
N ALA A 105 -2.37 4.72 -7.14
CA ALA A 105 -2.43 4.70 -8.61
C ALA A 105 -1.44 3.68 -9.17
N ILE A 106 -1.82 3.01 -10.27
CA ILE A 106 -0.95 2.08 -10.98
C ILE A 106 -0.24 2.84 -12.10
N GLY A 107 1.09 2.82 -12.10
CA GLY A 107 1.89 3.44 -13.16
C GLY A 107 1.90 2.61 -14.43
N GLY A 108 2.43 3.18 -15.52
CA GLY A 108 2.51 2.48 -16.82
C GLY A 108 3.41 1.22 -16.82
N ASN A 109 4.18 1.00 -15.75
CA ASN A 109 4.96 -0.20 -15.49
C ASN A 109 4.18 -1.26 -14.68
N ASP A 110 2.87 -1.11 -14.51
CA ASP A 110 2.02 -2.00 -13.71
C ASP A 110 2.41 -2.09 -12.22
N VAL A 111 3.06 -1.05 -11.70
CA VAL A 111 3.43 -0.96 -10.29
C VAL A 111 2.48 -0.01 -9.57
N PRO A 112 1.87 -0.41 -8.44
CA PRO A 112 1.15 0.53 -7.57
C PRO A 112 2.10 1.53 -6.92
N TYR A 113 1.66 2.78 -6.81
CA TYR A 113 2.38 3.89 -6.17
C TYR A 113 1.59 4.41 -4.95
N PRO A 114 1.58 3.68 -3.82
CA PRO A 114 0.73 4.00 -2.69
C PRO A 114 1.25 5.18 -1.90
N ILE A 115 0.36 6.14 -1.68
CA ILE A 115 0.60 7.38 -0.97
C ILE A 115 -0.41 7.49 0.16
N LEU A 116 0.07 7.69 1.38
CA LEU A 116 -0.77 8.16 2.47
C LEU A 116 -0.56 9.66 2.62
N LEU A 117 -1.64 10.42 2.45
CA LEU A 117 -1.65 11.86 2.67
C LEU A 117 -2.06 12.11 4.11
N GLY A 118 -1.14 12.66 4.89
CA GLY A 118 -1.40 13.17 6.22
C GLY A 118 -1.60 14.68 6.22
N SER A 119 -2.08 15.22 7.33
CA SER A 119 -2.22 16.66 7.54
C SER A 119 -0.88 17.41 7.42
N LYS A 120 0.24 16.79 7.84
CA LYS A 120 1.58 17.40 7.85
C LYS A 120 2.52 16.81 6.80
N TYR A 121 2.35 15.54 6.46
CA TYR A 121 3.31 14.80 5.65
C TYR A 121 2.68 14.01 4.52
N VAL A 122 3.46 13.84 3.44
CA VAL A 122 3.20 12.84 2.41
C VAL A 122 4.04 11.62 2.70
N TYR A 123 3.42 10.45 2.80
CA TYR A 123 4.05 9.17 3.10
C TYR A 123 4.11 8.29 1.85
N LEU A 124 5.32 7.94 1.44
CA LEU A 124 5.67 7.22 0.22
C LEU A 124 6.00 5.76 0.59
N MET A 125 5.03 4.86 0.40
CA MET A 125 5.11 3.49 0.93
C MET A 125 6.24 2.66 0.28
N LEU A 126 6.47 2.81 -1.03
CA LEU A 126 7.54 2.08 -1.74
C LEU A 126 8.94 2.46 -1.21
N ASP A 127 9.14 3.72 -0.80
CA ASP A 127 10.42 4.20 -0.29
C ASP A 127 10.54 4.04 1.24
N ARG A 128 9.42 3.75 1.94
CA ARG A 128 9.32 3.80 3.41
C ARG A 128 9.78 5.16 3.96
N LYS A 129 9.40 6.22 3.26
CA LYS A 129 9.76 7.60 3.60
C LYS A 129 8.55 8.50 3.74
N TYR A 130 8.74 9.59 4.45
CA TYR A 130 7.80 10.69 4.50
C TYR A 130 8.52 12.02 4.29
N ILE A 131 7.76 13.03 3.90
CA ILE A 131 8.28 14.35 3.55
C ILE A 131 7.24 15.42 3.86
N SER A 132 7.69 16.62 4.26
CA SER A 132 6.79 17.73 4.60
C SER A 132 5.86 18.02 3.44
N ARG A 133 4.57 18.15 3.73
CA ARG A 133 3.55 18.48 2.73
C ARG A 133 3.80 19.85 2.09
N ASP A 134 4.39 20.79 2.84
CA ASP A 134 4.74 22.13 2.37
C ASP A 134 5.79 22.15 1.24
N LEU A 135 6.45 21.01 0.98
CA LEU A 135 7.39 20.87 -0.13
C LEU A 135 6.70 20.48 -1.45
N PHE A 136 5.39 20.22 -1.42
CA PHE A 136 4.57 19.90 -2.59
C PHE A 136 3.67 21.09 -2.97
N PRO A 137 3.11 21.10 -4.20
CA PRO A 137 2.02 21.99 -4.53
C PRO A 137 0.86 21.88 -3.54
N SER A 138 0.09 22.96 -3.38
CA SER A 138 -1.05 23.02 -2.45
C SER A 138 -2.11 21.93 -2.69
N ARG A 139 -2.23 21.46 -3.94
CA ARG A 139 -3.04 20.30 -4.32
C ARG A 139 -2.10 19.15 -4.65
N ILE A 140 -2.06 18.18 -3.74
CA ILE A 140 -1.28 16.95 -3.90
C ILE A 140 -2.18 15.74 -3.72
N GLY A 141 -2.04 14.75 -4.58
CA GLY A 141 -2.87 13.54 -4.56
C GLY A 141 -2.09 12.32 -4.99
N ALA A 142 -2.68 11.53 -5.89
CA ALA A 142 -2.08 10.30 -6.40
C ALA A 142 -0.77 10.50 -7.19
N ASP A 143 -0.47 11.72 -7.61
CA ASP A 143 0.73 12.08 -8.38
C ASP A 143 1.92 12.51 -7.50
N ALA A 144 1.86 12.36 -6.17
CA ALA A 144 2.95 12.79 -5.28
C ALA A 144 4.29 12.11 -5.58
N TYR A 145 4.25 10.88 -6.11
CA TYR A 145 5.46 10.19 -6.56
C TYR A 145 6.13 10.87 -7.75
N GLU A 146 5.37 11.51 -8.64
CA GLU A 146 5.94 12.22 -9.80
C GLU A 146 6.77 13.43 -9.33
N TYR A 147 6.27 14.20 -8.37
CA TYR A 147 7.05 15.27 -7.73
C TYR A 147 8.22 14.73 -6.92
N TYR A 148 8.01 13.66 -6.15
CA TYR A 148 9.07 13.09 -5.33
C TYR A 148 10.24 12.57 -6.18
N TYR A 149 9.99 11.96 -7.35
CA TYR A 149 11.06 11.51 -8.24
C TYR A 149 11.60 12.61 -9.18
N GLY A 150 11.05 13.82 -9.09
CA GLY A 150 11.44 14.96 -9.92
C GLY A 150 10.87 14.91 -11.34
N LEU A 151 9.94 14.00 -11.62
CA LEU A 151 9.27 13.87 -12.93
C LEU A 151 8.32 15.04 -13.20
N LYS A 152 7.89 15.76 -12.17
CA LYS A 152 7.16 17.03 -12.28
C LYS A 152 7.85 18.15 -11.53
N ASP A 153 7.82 19.36 -12.09
CA ASP A 153 8.28 20.57 -11.41
C ASP A 153 7.33 20.95 -10.26
N LEU A 154 7.87 21.34 -9.11
CA LEU A 154 7.08 21.65 -7.90
C LEU A 154 6.26 22.93 -8.00
N LYS A 155 6.60 23.83 -8.93
CA LYS A 155 5.90 25.10 -9.12
C LYS A 155 4.91 25.01 -10.26
N THR A 156 5.33 24.46 -11.41
CA THR A 156 4.50 24.44 -12.62
C THR A 156 3.69 23.15 -12.76
N GLY A 157 4.10 22.06 -12.12
CA GLY A 157 3.49 20.74 -12.31
C GLY A 157 3.80 20.10 -13.68
N GLU A 158 4.62 20.75 -14.49
CA GLU A 158 5.00 20.26 -15.82
C GLU A 158 6.00 19.12 -15.72
N LYS A 159 5.96 18.21 -16.70
CA LYS A 159 6.91 17.11 -16.77
C LYS A 159 8.33 17.65 -16.92
N THR A 160 9.25 17.08 -16.17
CA THR A 160 10.68 17.36 -16.32
C THR A 160 11.37 16.20 -17.05
N GLY A 161 12.50 16.49 -17.70
CA GLY A 161 13.40 15.47 -18.26
C GLY A 161 14.42 14.91 -17.27
N HIS A 162 14.34 15.28 -15.99
CA HIS A 162 15.39 15.00 -15.01
C HIS A 162 14.85 14.21 -13.81
N ILE A 163 15.38 13.01 -13.60
CA ILE A 163 15.05 12.21 -12.41
C ILE A 163 15.94 12.69 -11.26
N ARG A 164 15.31 13.36 -10.27
CA ARG A 164 15.98 13.76 -9.03
C ARG A 164 15.01 13.65 -7.86
N LYS A 165 15.35 12.80 -6.88
CA LYS A 165 14.54 12.67 -5.68
C LYS A 165 14.45 14.00 -4.91
N LEU A 166 13.24 14.37 -4.50
CA LEU A 166 12.98 15.53 -3.67
C LEU A 166 13.76 15.43 -2.35
N LYS A 167 14.50 16.49 -2.02
CA LYS A 167 15.28 16.58 -0.79
C LYS A 167 14.34 16.76 0.42
N GLY A 168 14.84 16.41 1.61
CA GLY A 168 14.09 16.55 2.86
C GLY A 168 13.23 15.35 3.25
N SER A 169 13.26 14.26 2.46
CA SER A 169 12.59 13.01 2.84
C SER A 169 13.29 12.32 4.02
N LYS A 170 12.49 11.83 4.97
CA LYS A 170 12.92 11.13 6.18
C LYS A 170 12.42 9.69 6.17
N LYS A 171 13.15 8.77 6.80
CA LYS A 171 12.70 7.38 6.98
C LYS A 171 11.48 7.34 7.91
N MET A 172 10.47 6.56 7.57
CA MET A 172 9.32 6.32 8.45
C MET A 172 9.76 5.74 9.79
N LYS A 173 9.05 6.09 10.87
CA LYS A 173 9.36 5.64 12.23
C LYS A 173 8.82 4.23 12.46
N GLY A 174 9.56 3.43 13.22
CA GLY A 174 9.10 2.11 13.70
C GLY A 174 8.85 1.09 12.59
N VAL A 175 9.55 1.21 11.46
CA VAL A 175 9.39 0.28 10.34
C VAL A 175 9.85 -1.12 10.75
N LYS A 176 8.94 -2.10 10.63
CA LYS A 176 9.23 -3.52 10.82
C LYS A 176 8.65 -4.33 9.67
N ILE A 177 9.52 -4.94 8.86
CA ILE A 177 9.11 -5.84 7.79
C ILE A 177 8.48 -7.09 8.40
N LEU A 178 7.29 -7.44 7.94
CA LEU A 178 6.55 -8.64 8.35
C LEU A 178 6.67 -9.75 7.31
N ARG A 179 6.66 -9.39 6.02
CA ARG A 179 6.81 -10.32 4.90
C ARG A 179 7.32 -9.57 3.67
N LYS A 180 8.25 -10.18 2.94
CA LYS A 180 8.67 -9.71 1.61
C LYS A 180 7.95 -10.50 0.50
N ARG A 181 7.91 -9.94 -0.70
CA ARG A 181 7.33 -10.56 -1.91
C ARG A 181 7.73 -12.03 -2.12
N PHE A 182 9.01 -12.35 -1.96
CA PHE A 182 9.60 -13.64 -2.33
C PHE A 182 10.09 -14.48 -1.13
N SER A 183 9.55 -14.25 0.08
CA SER A 183 9.98 -14.93 1.32
C SER A 183 8.91 -15.82 1.94
#